data_AF-W1J5J5-F1
#
_entry.id   AF-W1J5J5-F1
#
_cell.length_a   1.000
_cell.length_b   1.000
_cell.length_c   1.000
_cell.angle_alpha   90.00
_cell.angle_beta   90.00
_cell.angle_gamma   90.00
#
_symmetry.space_group_name_H-M   'P 1'
#
loop_
_entity.id
_entity.type
_entity.pdbx_description
1 polymer ?
#
loop_
_entity_poly.entity_id
_entity_poly.type
_entity_poly.pdbx_seq_one_letter_code
_entity_poly.pdbx_strand_id
1 'polypeptide(L)' 'MGKSRLSQYKQEWLLELFIAGSTARIAAELVGVHRNTAAYYFHRIRILIDEHIDKHSWFEGGNRNR' A
#
# COMPACT_ATOMS: atom_id res chain seq x y z
N MET A 1 -0.95 -8.08 5.71
CA MET A 1 -1.76 -7.26 6.65
C MET A 1 -2.47 -8.20 7.62
N GLY A 2 -2.60 -7.84 8.91
CA GLY A 2 -3.58 -8.51 9.76
C GLY A 2 -4.98 -8.37 9.16
N LYS A 3 -5.96 -9.14 9.64
CA LYS A 3 -7.36 -9.07 9.14
C LYS A 3 -7.84 -7.62 9.13
N SER A 4 -7.96 -7.05 7.93
CA SER A 4 -8.46 -5.71 7.74
C SER A 4 -9.94 -5.66 8.11
N ARG A 5 -10.36 -4.62 8.82
CA ARG A 5 -11.78 -4.35 9.11
C ARG A 5 -12.51 -3.74 7.91
N LEU A 6 -11.77 -3.44 6.84
CA LEU A 6 -12.31 -2.86 5.61
C LEU A 6 -12.89 -3.96 4.72
N SER A 7 -14.06 -3.74 4.12
CA SER A 7 -14.61 -4.68 3.16
C SER A 7 -13.64 -4.89 1.99
N GLN A 8 -13.67 -6.07 1.39
CA GLN A 8 -12.79 -6.41 0.27
C GLN A 8 -12.91 -5.42 -0.88
N TYR A 9 -14.15 -5.08 -1.29
CA TYR A 9 -14.42 -4.07 -2.31
C TYR A 9 -13.72 -2.73 -2.06
N LYS A 10 -13.77 -2.23 -0.82
CA LYS A 10 -13.11 -0.97 -0.46
C LYS A 10 -11.57 -1.10 -0.47
N GLN A 11 -11.03 -2.28 -0.18
CA GLN A 11 -9.59 -2.53 -0.27
C GLN A 11 -9.14 -2.55 -1.73
N GLU A 12 -9.86 -3.26 -2.60
CA GLU A 12 -9.59 -3.32 -4.04
C GLU A 12 -9.63 -1.92 -4.65
N TRP A 13 -10.65 -1.13 -4.33
CA TRP A 13 -10.77 0.21 -4.88
C TRP A 13 -9.69 1.18 -4.35
N LEU A 14 -9.28 1.07 -3.08
CA LEU A 14 -8.12 1.80 -2.56
C LEU A 14 -6.81 1.38 -3.24
N LEU A 15 -6.65 0.10 -3.56
CA LEU A 15 -5.47 -0.41 -4.25
C LEU A 15 -5.41 0.12 -5.69
N GLU A 16 -6.52 0.10 -6.43
CA GLU A 16 -6.61 0.68 -7.78
C GLU A 16 -6.21 2.16 -7.79
N LEU A 17 -6.75 2.94 -6.85
CA LEU A 17 -6.43 4.37 -6.72
C LEU A 17 -4.96 4.61 -6.32
N PHE A 18 -4.38 3.72 -5.51
CA PHE A 18 -2.95 3.75 -5.20
C PHE A 18 -2.10 3.52 -6.47
N ILE A 19 -2.43 2.50 -7.26
CA ILE A 19 -1.73 2.18 -8.51
C ILE A 19 -1.88 3.31 -9.53
N ALA A 20 -3.06 3.95 -9.59
CA ALA A 20 -3.31 5.11 -10.43
C ALA A 20 -2.59 6.40 -9.96
N GLY A 21 -1.84 6.35 -8.86
CA GLY A 21 -1.09 7.50 -8.35
C GLY A 21 -1.97 8.57 -7.69
N SER A 22 -3.19 8.22 -7.28
CA SER A 22 -4.08 9.13 -6.57
C SER A 22 -3.50 9.53 -5.21
N THR A 23 -3.96 10.64 -4.66
CA THR A 23 -3.64 11.00 -3.27
C THR A 23 -4.58 10.26 -2.31
N ALA A 24 -4.08 9.90 -1.13
CA ALA A 24 -4.90 9.23 -0.11
C ALA A 24 -6.15 10.05 0.28
N ARG A 25 -6.09 11.38 0.18
CA ARG A 25 -7.22 12.27 0.42
C ARG A 25 -8.35 12.03 -0.59
N ILE A 26 -8.04 12.09 -1.89
CA ILE A 26 -9.02 11.84 -2.95
C ILE A 26 -9.55 10.41 -2.87
N ALA A 27 -8.67 9.45 -2.58
CA ALA A 27 -9.10 8.06 -2.42
C ALA A 27 -10.05 7.85 -1.24
N ALA A 28 -9.86 8.58 -0.13
CA ALA A 28 -10.77 8.52 1.01
C ALA A 28 -12.18 9.02 0.65
N GLU A 29 -12.25 10.13 -0.09
CA GLU A 29 -13.50 10.73 -0.56
C GLU A 29 -14.24 9.81 -1.53
N LEU A 30 -13.53 9.25 -2.53
CA LEU A 30 -14.12 8.34 -3.53
C LEU A 30 -14.62 7.04 -2.91
N VAL A 31 -13.80 6.39 -2.07
CA VAL A 31 -14.12 5.07 -1.48
C VAL A 31 -15.09 5.18 -0.29
N GLY A 32 -15.33 6.40 0.23
CA GLY A 32 -16.17 6.61 1.40
C GLY A 32 -15.55 5.99 2.65
N VAL A 33 -14.29 6.33 2.94
CA VAL A 33 -13.55 5.93 4.14
C VAL A 33 -12.96 7.14 4.86
N HIS A 34 -12.60 6.97 6.13
CA HIS A 34 -11.94 8.05 6.86
C HIS A 34 -10.56 8.35 6.24
N ARG A 35 -10.17 9.63 6.19
CA ARG A 35 -8.90 10.07 5.57
C ARG A 35 -7.67 9.34 6.12
N ASN A 36 -7.63 9.10 7.44
CA ASN A 36 -6.52 8.40 8.07
C ASN A 36 -6.50 6.91 7.68
N THR A 37 -7.66 6.31 7.38
CA THR A 37 -7.75 4.93 6.89
C THR A 37 -7.10 4.80 5.52
N ALA A 38 -7.42 5.70 4.58
CA ALA A 38 -6.79 5.70 3.26
C ALA A 38 -5.29 6.00 3.34
N ALA A 39 -4.88 6.99 4.16
CA ALA A 39 -3.48 7.33 4.35
C ALA A 39 -2.68 6.15 4.93
N TYR A 40 -3.22 5.49 5.95
CA TYR A 40 -2.61 4.31 6.54
C TYR A 40 -2.53 3.15 5.54
N TYR A 41 -3.59 2.91 4.77
CA TYR A 41 -3.62 1.86 3.75
C TYR A 41 -2.52 2.08 2.69
N PHE A 42 -2.40 3.30 2.17
CA PHE A 42 -1.39 3.67 1.18
C PHE A 42 0.03 3.56 1.73
N HIS A 43 0.24 3.96 2.99
CA HIS A 43 1.52 3.80 3.65
C HIS A 43 1.90 2.33 3.81
N ARG A 44 0.94 1.47 4.22
CA ARG A 44 1.22 0.05 4.39
C ARG A 44 1.52 -0.65 3.06
N ILE A 45 0.87 -0.27 1.96
CA ILE A 45 1.22 -0.78 0.63
C ILE A 45 2.68 -0.44 0.29
N ARG A 46 3.13 0.80 0.52
CA ARG A 46 4.52 1.19 0.27
C ARG A 46 5.51 0.34 1.06
N ILE A 47 5.24 0.12 2.35
CA ILE A 47 6.08 -0.76 3.18
C ILE A 47 6.10 -2.19 2.63
N LEU A 48 4.95 -2.74 2.20
CA LEU A 48 4.89 -4.10 1.66
C LEU A 48 5.67 -4.22 0.34
N ILE A 49 5.63 -3.19 -0.51
CA ILE A 49 6.43 -3.13 -1.74
C ILE A 49 7.92 -3.07 -1.40
N ASP A 50 8.32 -2.23 -0.46
CA ASP A 50 9.70 -2.10 0.00
C ASP A 50 10.23 -3.42 0.59
N GLU A 51 9.48 -4.03 1.52
CA GLU A 51 9.77 -5.36 2.08
C GLU A 51 9.86 -6.44 1.00
N HIS A 52 9.04 -6.36 -0.06
CA HIS A 52 9.07 -7.29 -1.18
C HIS A 52 10.32 -7.08 -2.05
N ILE A 53 10.62 -5.83 -2.40
CA ILE A 53 11.81 -5.48 -3.18
C ILE A 53 13.07 -5.91 -2.43
N ASP A 54 13.19 -5.60 -1.14
CA ASP A 54 14.35 -5.99 -0.33
C ASP A 54 14.57 -7.51 -0.33
N LYS A 55 13.51 -8.29 -0.11
CA LYS A 55 13.58 -9.77 -0.13
C LYS A 55 13.98 -10.34 -1.49
N HIS A 56 13.57 -9.72 -2.58
CA HIS A 56 13.85 -10.22 -3.93
C HIS A 56 15.16 -9.64 -4.51
N SER A 57 15.61 -8.49 -4.01
CA SER A 57 16.91 -7.89 -4.34
C SER A 57 18.09 -8.71 -3.79
N TRP A 58 17.87 -9.54 -2.75
CA TRP A 58 18.89 -10.42 -2.19
C TRP A 58 19.37 -11.51 -3.16
N PHE A 59 18.55 -11.88 -4.17
CA PHE A 59 18.94 -12.86 -5.18
C PHE A 59 19.67 -12.25 -6.38
N GLU A 60 19.69 -10.92 -6.52
CA GLU A 60 20.55 -10.21 -7.47
C GLU A 60 21.92 -9.97 -6.85
N GLY A 61 22.69 -11.06 -6.75
CA GLY A 61 24.14 -11.13 -6.54
C GLY A 61 24.87 -9.92 -5.93
N GLY A 62 25.20 -10.05 -4.64
CA GLY A 62 26.45 -9.54 -4.08
C GLY A 62 26.54 -8.03 -3.82
N ASN A 63 26.83 -7.72 -2.55
CA ASN A 63 27.32 -6.45 -2.05
C ASN A 63 26.31 -5.29 -2.04
N ARG A 64 25.70 -5.07 -0.87
CA ARG A 64 25.69 -3.72 -0.28
C ARG A 64 25.86 -3.82 1.23
N ASN A 65 27.04 -3.44 1.70
CA ASN A 65 27.26 -2.99 3.07
C ASN A 65 26.16 -1.99 3.46
N ARG A 66 25.40 -2.33 4.50
CA ARG A 66 24.87 -1.41 5.50
C ARG A 66 24.96 -2.08 6.86
#